data_AF-B8IF04-F1
#
_entry.id   AF-B8IF04-F1
#
_cell.length_a   1.000
_cell.length_b   1.000
_cell.length_c   1.000
_cell.angle_alpha   90.00
_cell.angle_beta   90.00
_cell.angle_gamma   90.00
#
_symmetry.space_group_name_H-M   'P 1'
#
loop_
_entity.id
_entity.type
_entity.pdbx_description
1 polymer ?
#
loop_
_entity_poly.entity_id
_entity_poly.type
_entity_poly.pdbx_seq_one_letter_code
_entity_poly.pdbx_strand_id
1 'polypeptide(L)'
;MSGYWFCETAQGEFRIAMTRWAGRDRVVLFYEREPLGCFDSAETALDRLIHGETYKPSCGLDLRRLALPTRLSDWVFAADTHA
;
A
#
# COMPACT_ATOMS: atom_id res chain seq x y z
N MET A 1 7.84 12.09 -11.31
CA MET A 1 6.74 12.26 -10.35
C MET A 1 6.78 11.06 -9.42
N SER A 2 7.39 11.21 -8.24
CA SER A 2 7.14 10.27 -7.15
C SER A 2 5.77 10.61 -6.54
N GLY A 3 5.14 9.62 -5.94
CA GLY A 3 3.83 9.75 -5.33
C GLY A 3 3.46 8.45 -4.65
N TYR A 4 2.34 8.46 -3.94
CA TYR A 4 1.81 7.30 -3.28
C TYR A 4 0.29 7.30 -3.31
N TRP A 5 -0.29 6.10 -3.30
CA TRP A 5 -1.71 5.92 -3.05
C TRP A 5 -1.91 5.68 -1.57
N PHE A 6 -2.97 6.25 -1.00
CA PHE A 6 -3.35 5.96 0.37
C PHE A 6 -4.86 5.75 0.51
N CYS A 7 -5.23 4.96 1.52
CA CYS A 7 -6.59 4.67 1.90
C CYS A 7 -6.68 4.69 3.43
N GLU A 8 -7.43 5.67 3.95
CA GLU A 8 -7.74 5.74 5.37
C GLU A 8 -8.93 4.81 5.69
N THR A 9 -8.77 4.01 6.73
CA THR A 9 -9.82 3.13 7.27
C THR A 9 -10.05 3.46 8.74
N ALA A 10 -11.15 2.96 9.31
CA ALA A 10 -11.41 3.11 10.74
C ALA A 10 -10.35 2.43 11.63
N GLN A 11 -9.58 1.49 11.08
CA GLN A 11 -8.54 0.76 11.79
C GLN A 11 -7.17 1.44 11.68
N GLY A 12 -6.95 2.18 10.61
CA GLY A 12 -5.69 2.85 10.29
C GLY A 12 -5.55 3.12 8.80
N GLU A 13 -4.38 3.58 8.40
CA GLU A 13 -4.09 3.99 7.02
C GLU A 13 -3.25 2.95 6.28
N PHE A 14 -3.63 2.66 5.04
CA PHE A 14 -2.80 1.91 4.10
C PHE A 14 -2.14 2.85 3.11
N ARG A 15 -0.86 2.63 2.81
CA ARG A 15 -0.13 3.40 1.80
C ARG A 15 0.62 2.49 0.83
N ILE A 16 0.53 2.77 -0.46
CA ILE A 16 1.33 2.13 -1.51
C ILE A 16 2.27 3.20 -2.07
N ALA A 17 3.53 3.15 -1.64
CA ALA A 17 4.52 4.15 -2.00
C ALA A 17 5.54 3.60 -3.01
N MET A 18 5.85 4.40 -4.01
CA MET A 18 6.95 4.10 -4.94
C MET A 18 8.28 4.14 -4.21
N THR A 19 9.15 3.17 -4.49
CA THR A 19 10.53 3.14 -4.04
C THR A 19 11.44 2.70 -5.17
N ARG A 20 12.74 2.95 -5.02
CA ARG A 20 13.75 2.46 -5.96
C ARG A 20 14.71 1.54 -5.24
N TRP A 21 14.77 0.30 -5.68
CA TRP A 21 15.63 -0.72 -5.07
C TRP A 21 16.48 -1.42 -6.13
N ALA A 22 17.80 -1.44 -5.92
CA ALA A 22 18.77 -1.99 -6.87
C ALA A 22 18.58 -1.47 -8.31
N GLY A 23 18.28 -0.17 -8.46
CA GLY A 23 18.09 0.49 -9.76
C GLY A 23 16.73 0.24 -10.43
N ARG A 24 15.86 -0.60 -9.85
CA ARG A 24 14.51 -0.89 -10.33
C ARG A 24 13.47 -0.17 -9.50
N ASP A 25 12.43 0.29 -10.17
CA ASP A 25 11.25 0.82 -9.49
C ASP A 25 10.46 -0.35 -8.88
N ARG A 26 10.06 -0.15 -7.63
CA ARG A 26 9.30 -1.08 -6.80
C ARG A 26 8.24 -0.28 -6.06
N VAL A 27 7.29 -0.97 -5.46
CA VAL A 27 6.36 -0.35 -4.51
C VAL A 27 6.43 -1.04 -3.18
N VAL A 28 6.29 -0.28 -2.10
CA VAL A 28 6.17 -0.81 -0.75
C VAL A 28 4.77 -0.50 -0.26
N LEU A 29 4.10 -1.55 0.21
CA LEU A 29 2.83 -1.43 0.91
C LEU A 29 3.11 -1.22 2.39
N PHE A 30 2.47 -0.22 2.98
CA PHE A 30 2.52 0.09 4.39
C PHE A 30 1.13 0.02 5.00
N TYR A 31 1.09 -0.37 6.27
CA TYR A 31 0.01 -0.05 7.18
C TYR A 31 0.56 0.87 8.26
N GLU A 32 0.01 2.07 8.38
CA GLU A 32 0.58 3.18 9.16
C GLU A 32 2.03 3.46 8.74
N ARG A 33 2.99 2.89 9.48
CA ARG A 33 4.44 2.99 9.25
C ARG A 33 5.12 1.63 9.12
N GLU A 34 4.34 0.56 9.18
CA GLU A 34 4.82 -0.81 9.12
C GLU A 34 4.80 -1.32 7.67
N PRO A 35 5.94 -1.76 7.12
CA PRO A 35 5.98 -2.32 5.78
C PRO A 35 5.33 -3.71 5.75
N LEU A 36 4.30 -3.88 4.93
CA LEU A 36 3.59 -5.14 4.75
C LEU A 36 4.07 -5.95 3.55
N GLY A 37 4.94 -5.38 2.71
CA GLY A 37 5.54 -6.08 1.57
C GLY A 37 6.11 -5.15 0.53
N CYS A 38 6.90 -5.72 -0.38
CA CYS A 38 7.51 -5.02 -1.52
C CYS A 38 7.13 -5.75 -2.81
N PHE A 39 6.65 -5.00 -3.80
CA PHE A 39 6.04 -5.55 -5.02
C PHE A 39 6.54 -4.83 -6.27
N ASP A 40 6.25 -5.41 -7.43
CA ASP A 40 6.66 -4.89 -8.73
C ASP A 40 5.81 -3.68 -9.16
N SER A 41 4.52 -3.62 -8.80
CA SER A 41 3.60 -2.54 -9.16
C SER A 41 2.57 -2.27 -8.07
N ALA A 42 1.95 -1.08 -8.09
CA ALA A 42 0.92 -0.69 -7.15
C ALA A 42 -0.32 -1.60 -7.24
N GLU A 43 -0.69 -2.03 -8.45
CA GLU A 43 -1.80 -2.96 -8.69
C GLU A 43 -1.50 -4.31 -8.07
N THR A 44 -0.26 -4.79 -8.19
CA THR A 44 0.17 -6.05 -7.58
C THR A 44 0.14 -5.96 -6.06
N ALA A 45 0.59 -4.84 -5.49
CA ALA A 45 0.54 -4.61 -4.04
C ALA A 45 -0.91 -4.62 -3.53
N LEU A 46 -1.82 -3.95 -4.25
CA LEU A 46 -3.24 -3.90 -3.91
C LEU A 46 -3.90 -5.29 -4.02
N ASP A 47 -3.64 -6.02 -5.10
CA ASP A 47 -4.15 -7.38 -5.29
C ASP A 47 -3.72 -8.32 -4.16
N ARG A 48 -2.44 -8.31 -3.79
CA ARG A 48 -1.92 -9.12 -2.68
C ARG A 48 -2.52 -8.69 -1.34
N LEU A 49 -2.75 -7.40 -1.12
CA LEU A 49 -3.40 -6.90 0.09
C LEU A 49 -4.84 -7.43 0.24
N ILE A 50 -5.65 -7.35 -0.80
CA ILE A 50 -7.06 -7.79 -0.79
C ILE A 50 -7.16 -9.30 -0.55
N HIS A 51 -6.25 -10.09 -1.12
CA HIS A 51 -6.20 -11.53 -0.90
C HIS A 51 -5.57 -11.92 0.45
N GLY A 52 -5.02 -10.95 1.19
CA GLY A 52 -4.33 -11.18 2.47
C GLY A 52 -3.04 -11.98 2.30
N GLU A 53 -2.33 -11.76 1.20
CA GLU A 53 -1.05 -12.37 0.83
C GLU A 53 0.14 -11.44 1.14
N THR A 54 -0.08 -10.45 1.99
CA THR A 54 0.94 -9.55 2.52
C THR A 54 1.39 -10.03 3.90
N TYR A 55 2.46 -9.44 4.43
CA TYR A 55 2.74 -9.57 5.86
C TYR A 55 1.57 -9.02 6.68
N LYS A 56 1.31 -9.66 7.82
CA LYS A 56 0.27 -9.23 8.75
C LYS A 56 0.80 -8.06 9.58
N PRO A 57 0.00 -7.00 9.78
CA PRO A 57 0.35 -5.94 10.72
C PRO A 57 0.59 -6.51 12.12
N SER A 58 1.61 -5.99 12.80
CA SER A 58 2.00 -6.43 14.14
C SER A 58 0.91 -6.24 15.19
N CYS A 59 -0.05 -5.35 14.94
CA CYS A 59 -1.21 -5.12 15.81
C CYS A 59 -2.28 -6.23 15.75
N GLY A 60 -2.08 -7.28 14.94
CA GLY A 60 -3.01 -8.40 14.84
C GLY A 60 -4.23 -8.12 13.96
N LEU A 61 -4.19 -7.07 13.15
CA LEU A 61 -5.27 -6.70 12.24
C LEU A 61 -5.55 -7.81 11.21
N ASP A 62 -6.82 -8.18 11.07
CA ASP A 62 -7.26 -9.13 10.05
C ASP A 62 -7.63 -8.42 8.75
N LEU A 63 -6.66 -8.37 7.82
CA LEU A 63 -6.78 -7.69 6.53
C LEU A 63 -7.94 -8.23 5.68
N ARG A 64 -8.30 -9.51 5.80
CA ARG A 64 -9.37 -10.14 4.99
C ARG A 64 -10.77 -9.67 5.39
N ARG A 65 -10.90 -9.06 6.56
CA ARG A 65 -12.17 -8.56 7.09
C ARG A 65 -12.37 -7.07 6.83
N LEU A 66 -11.36 -6.40 6.26
CA LEU A 66 -11.44 -4.98 5.96
C LEU A 66 -12.13 -4.77 4.62
N ALA A 67 -13.07 -3.83 4.59
CA ALA A 67 -13.67 -3.35 3.36
C ALA A 67 -12.73 -2.36 2.67
N LEU A 68 -11.63 -2.87 2.10
CA LEU A 68 -10.69 -2.06 1.34
C LEU A 68 -11.16 -1.88 -0.10
N PRO A 69 -11.00 -0.70 -0.71
CA PRO A 69 -11.30 -0.51 -2.12
C PRO A 69 -10.41 -1.40 -2.98
N THR A 70 -11.01 -2.11 -3.93
CA THR A 70 -10.32 -3.13 -4.74
C THR A 70 -9.62 -2.59 -5.98
N ARG A 71 -9.73 -1.28 -6.23
CA ARG A 71 -9.14 -0.59 -7.38
C ARG A 71 -8.36 0.63 -6.91
N LEU A 72 -7.18 0.86 -7.50
CA LEU A 72 -6.37 2.05 -7.20
C LEU A 72 -7.06 3.38 -7.53
N SER A 73 -8.03 3.37 -8.46
CA SER A 73 -8.84 4.56 -8.78
C SER A 73 -9.69 5.04 -7.61
N ASP A 74 -9.96 4.16 -6.66
CA ASP A 74 -10.78 4.44 -5.49
C ASP A 74 -9.90 4.82 -4.28
N TRP A 75 -8.58 4.86 -4.47
CA TRP A 75 -7.60 5.32 -3.48
C TRP A 75 -7.22 6.77 -3.79
N VAL A 76 -6.85 7.51 -2.76
CA VAL A 76 -6.39 8.89 -2.93
C VAL A 76 -4.92 8.85 -3.36
N PHE A 77 -4.61 9.49 -4.49
CA PHE A 77 -3.23 9.65 -4.94
C PHE A 77 -2.66 10.97 -4.43
N ALA A 78 -1.60 10.88 -3.63
CA ALA A 78 -0.79 12.02 -3.22
C ALA A 78 0.47 12.08 -4.09
N ALA A 79 0.58 13.14 -4.90
CA ALA A 79 1.83 13.45 -5.58
C ALA A 79 2.86 13.94 -4.56
N ASP A 80 4.07 13.43 -4.66
CA ASP A 80 5.19 13.87 -3.85
C ASP A 80 5.61 15.25 -4.38
N THR A 81 5.20 16.31 -3.69
CA THR A 81 5.58 17.68 -4.04
C THR A 81 6.99 17.97 -3.54
N HIS A 82 7.97 17.27 -4.13
CA HIS A 82 9.34 17.73 -4.10
C HIS A 82 9.56 18.66 -5.30
N ALA A 83 9.43 19.96 -5.04
CA ALA A 83 10.03 21.03 -5.84
C ALA A 83 11.54 21.09 -5.57
#